data_AF-I4G010-F1
#
_entry.id   AF-I4G010-F1
#
_cell.length_a   1.000
_cell.length_b   1.000
_cell.length_c   1.000
_cell.angle_alpha   90.00
_cell.angle_beta   90.00
_cell.angle_gamma   90.00
#
_symmetry.space_group_name_H-M   'P 1'
#
loop_
_entity.id
_entity.type
_entity.pdbx_description
1 polymer ?
#
loop_
_entity_poly.entity_id
_entity_poly.type
_entity_poly.pdbx_seq_one_letter_code
_entity_poly.pdbx_strand_id
1 'polypeptide(L)' 'MVTQKSMLDALHVALASVAGCTMIVSWNFKHIVHFQKIPLYRAINVIKGYSQLDIYSPLEVINYEG' A
#
# COMPACT_ATOMS: atom_id res chain seq x y z
N MET A 1 0.14 -20.76 6.19
CA MET A 1 -0.97 -20.12 6.93
C MET A 1 -0.87 -18.62 6.77
N VAL A 2 -1.97 -17.95 6.45
CA VAL A 2 -2.06 -16.48 6.48
C VAL A 2 -2.06 -16.05 7.95
N THR A 3 -1.17 -15.15 8.34
CA THR A 3 -1.17 -14.59 9.69
C THR A 3 -2.23 -13.51 9.83
N GLN A 4 -2.72 -13.26 11.04
CA GLN A 4 -3.69 -12.18 11.29
C GLN A 4 -3.18 -10.81 10.84
N LYS A 5 -1.86 -10.57 10.96
CA LYS A 5 -1.20 -9.37 10.39
C LYS A 5 -1.33 -9.29 8.87
N SER A 6 -1.06 -10.39 8.15
CA SER A 6 -1.21 -10.42 6.69
C SER A 6 -2.65 -10.16 6.23
N MET A 7 -3.65 -10.53 7.03
CA MET A 7 -5.05 -10.26 6.71
C MET A 7 -5.40 -8.79 6.93
N LEU A 8 -4.92 -8.18 8.02
CA LEU A 8 -5.10 -6.76 8.28
C LEU A 8 -4.42 -5.89 7.21
N ASP A 9 -3.21 -6.25 6.77
CA ASP A 9 -2.51 -5.54 5.68
C ASP A 9 -3.30 -5.62 4.36
N ALA A 10 -3.83 -6.80 4.02
CA ALA A 10 -4.64 -6.97 2.82
C ALA A 10 -5.95 -6.18 2.89
N LEU A 11 -6.62 -6.16 4.05
CA LEU A 11 -7.83 -5.36 4.27
C LEU A 11 -7.55 -3.86 4.13
N HIS A 12 -6.42 -3.39 4.66
CA HIS A 12 -6.04 -1.98 4.61
C HIS A 12 -5.82 -1.51 3.16
N VAL A 13 -5.13 -2.32 2.35
CA VAL A 13 -4.95 -2.07 0.91
C VAL A 13 -6.29 -2.09 0.18
N ALA A 14 -7.15 -3.07 0.45
CA ALA A 14 -8.46 -3.17 -0.20
C ALA A 14 -9.35 -1.96 0.09
N LEU A 15 -9.38 -1.50 1.34
CA LEU A 15 -10.15 -0.32 1.75
C LEU A 15 -9.65 0.93 1.04
N ALA A 16 -8.33 1.14 0.97
CA ALA A 16 -7.76 2.30 0.31
C ALA A 16 -7.99 2.28 -1.22
N SER A 17 -7.92 1.10 -1.86
CA SER A 17 -8.27 0.94 -3.28
C SER A 17 -9.74 1.29 -3.56
N VAL A 18 -10.67 0.81 -2.72
CA VAL A 18 -12.11 1.08 -2.88
C VAL A 18 -12.45 2.53 -2.56
N ALA A 19 -11.75 3.15 -1.60
CA ALA A 19 -11.90 4.56 -1.26
C ALA A 19 -11.32 5.50 -2.34
N GLY A 20 -10.63 4.97 -3.36
CA GLY A 20 -10.00 5.76 -4.40
C GLY A 20 -8.76 6.54 -3.94
N CYS A 21 -8.13 6.10 -2.85
CA CYS A 21 -6.90 6.71 -2.37
C CYS A 21 -5.78 6.54 -3.39
N THR A 22 -4.95 7.57 -3.55
CA THR A 22 -3.77 7.54 -4.40
C THR A 22 -2.55 6.96 -3.68
N MET A 23 -2.47 7.12 -2.35
CA MET A 23 -1.35 6.58 -1.56
C MET A 23 -1.76 6.10 -0.17
N ILE A 24 -0.98 5.16 0.37
CA ILE A 24 -0.97 4.76 1.78
C ILE A 24 0.38 5.16 2.37
N VAL A 25 0.35 5.75 3.57
CA VAL A 25 1.56 6.04 4.33
C VAL A 25 1.60 5.14 5.57
N SER A 26 2.62 4.30 5.72
CA SER A 26 2.66 3.33 6.83
C SER A 26 4.07 2.89 7.23
N TRP A 27 4.31 2.81 8.53
CA TRP A 27 5.53 2.25 9.12
C TRP A 27 5.57 0.72 9.08
N ASN A 28 4.41 0.05 8.94
CA ASN A 28 4.30 -1.42 9.00
C ASN A 28 5.00 -2.10 7.81
N PHE A 29 5.15 -1.39 6.71
CA PHE A 29 5.83 -1.92 5.54
C PHE A 29 7.34 -1.88 5.67
N LYS A 30 7.96 -1.10 6.57
CA LYS A 30 9.43 -0.89 6.59
C LYS A 30 10.29 -2.17 6.65
N HIS A 31 9.75 -3.29 7.18
CA HIS A 31 10.36 -4.63 7.14
C HIS A 31 9.62 -5.67 6.27
N ILE A 32 8.41 -5.33 5.78
CA ILE A 32 7.53 -6.18 4.96
C ILE A 32 7.40 -5.64 3.52
N VAL A 33 8.17 -4.61 3.12
CA VAL A 33 8.32 -4.19 1.72
C VAL A 33 9.09 -5.29 0.98
N HIS A 34 8.40 -6.40 0.69
CA HIS A 34 8.57 -6.99 -0.62
C HIS A 34 8.15 -5.90 -1.61
N PHE A 35 9.11 -5.10 -2.06
CA PHE A 35 8.99 -4.20 -3.22
C PHE A 35 8.24 -4.87 -4.38
N GLN A 36 8.32 -6.21 -4.45
CA GLN A 36 7.59 -7.07 -5.38
C GLN A 36 6.05 -7.04 -5.25
N LYS A 37 5.47 -6.77 -4.07
CA LYS A 37 4.01 -6.81 -3.88
C LYS A 37 3.30 -5.55 -4.37
N ILE A 38 3.96 -4.39 -4.32
CA ILE A 38 3.39 -3.12 -4.78
C ILE A 38 2.98 -3.20 -6.26
N PRO A 39 3.84 -3.69 -7.19
CA PRO A 39 3.44 -3.94 -8.57
C PRO A 39 2.24 -4.87 -8.73
N LEU A 40 2.11 -5.89 -7.86
CA LEU A 40 0.98 -6.83 -7.92
C LEU A 40 -0.34 -6.16 -7.53
N TYR A 41 -0.33 -5.35 -6.47
CA TYR A 41 -1.53 -4.58 -6.07
C TYR A 41 -1.92 -3.58 -7.15
N ARG A 42 -0.95 -2.87 -7.73
CA ARG A 42 -1.22 -1.95 -8.85
C ARG A 42 -1.78 -2.69 -10.07
N ALA A 43 -1.23 -3.85 -10.43
CA ALA A 43 -1.72 -4.65 -11.55
C ALA A 43 -3.18 -5.08 -11.33
N ILE A 44 -3.53 -5.53 -10.12
CA ILE A 44 -4.91 -5.92 -9.79
C ILE A 44 -5.83 -4.69 -9.83
N ASN A 45 -5.43 -3.56 -9.24
CA ASN A 45 -6.22 -2.33 -9.27
C ASN A 45 -6.49 -1.88 -10.71
N VAL A 46 -5.47 -1.87 -11.58
CA VAL A 46 -5.61 -1.53 -13.00
C VAL A 46 -6.58 -2.48 -13.72
N ILE A 47 -6.43 -3.80 -13.52
CA ILE A 47 -7.34 -4.80 -14.11
C ILE A 47 -8.80 -4.58 -13.66
N LYS A 48 -8.99 -4.06 -12.44
CA LYS A 48 -10.31 -3.81 -11.85
C LYS A 48 -10.83 -2.39 -12.07
N GLY A 49 -10.07 -1.51 -12.71
CA GLY A 49 -10.44 -0.10 -12.92
C GLY A 49 -10.34 0.78 -11.66
N TYR A 50 -9.65 0.33 -10.62
CA TYR A 50 -9.36 1.13 -9.43
C TYR A 50 -8.14 2.03 -9.63
N SER A 51 -8.08 3.11 -8.85
CA SER A 51 -6.91 3.99 -8.79
C SER A 51 -5.64 3.21 -8.47
N GLN A 52 -4.53 3.61 -9.10
CA GLN A 52 -3.22 3.10 -8.69
C GLN A 52 -2.94 3.54 -7.27
N LEU A 53 -2.52 2.57 -6.46
CA LEU A 53 -2.26 2.77 -5.05
C LEU A 53 -0.76 2.66 -4.79
N ASP A 54 -0.19 3.76 -4.33
CA ASP A 54 1.20 3.82 -3.91
C ASP A 54 1.32 3.61 -2.42
N ILE A 55 2.46 3.07 -1.98
CA ILE A 55 2.73 2.82 -0.57
C ILE A 55 4.08 3.43 -0.25
N TYR A 56 4.08 4.34 0.71
CA TYR A 56 5.28 5.05 1.16
C TYR A 56 5.44 4.91 2.67
N SER A 57 6.69 4.93 3.12
CA SER A 57 7.00 5.19 4.51
C SER A 57 6.83 6.68 4.81
N PRO A 58 6.54 7.07 6.07
CA PRO A 58 6.45 8.48 6.43
C PRO A 58 7.73 9.28 6.09
N LEU A 59 8.90 8.63 6.13
CA LEU A 59 10.17 9.25 5.75
C LEU A 59 10.25 9.61 4.27
N GLU A 60 9.53 8.90 3.39
CA GLU A 60 9.49 9.20 1.95
C GLU A 60 8.49 10.31 1.60
N VAL A 61 7.58 10.63 2.51
CA VAL A 61 6.53 11.65 2.29
C VAL A 61 6.86 12.96 3.00
N ILE A 62 7.62 12.92 4.09
CA ILE A 62 8.03 14.11 4.84
C ILE A 62 9.31 14.68 4.19
N ASN A 63 9.16 15.74 3.39
CA ASN A 63 10.27 16.62 3.04
C ASN A 63 10.45 17.67 4.15
N TYR A 64 11.60 17.65 4.82
CA TYR A 64 12.04 18.81 5.59
C TYR A 64 12.66 19.80 4.61
N GLU A 65 11.86 20.73 4.10
CA GLU A 65 12.39 21.95 3.49
C GLU A 65 12.94 22.81 4.63
N GLY A 66 14.26 22.77 4.83
CA GLY A 66 15.01 23.67 5.69
C GLY A 66 15.48 24.89 4.94
#